data_AF-A0A7J0BZ03-F1
#
_entry.id   AF-A0A7J0BZ03-F1
#
_cell.length_a   1.000
_cell.length_b   1.000
_cell.length_c   1.000
_cell.angle_alpha   90.00
_cell.angle_beta   90.00
_cell.angle_gamma   90.00
#
_symmetry.space_group_name_H-M   'P 1'
#
loop_
_entity.id
_entity.type
_entity.pdbx_description
1 polymer ?
#
loop_
_entity_poly.entity_id
_entity_poly.type
_entity_poly.pdbx_seq_one_letter_code
_entity_poly.pdbx_strand_id
1 'polypeptide(L)'
;MTTENNQHAGVQPETTILRNLRIGFQVWLGEMRLLLVGAGRAFELRQLQRRLDEECAALGRHTAEHLAASGEEAVPPSFDMIRSARQVQFLQDEILRLRSEQEDAANRARERAPHNNRD
;
A
#
# COMPACT_ATOMS: atom_id res chain seq x y z
N MET A 1 38.07 -53.33 33.59
CA MET A 1 38.34 -51.89 33.65
C MET A 1 37.79 -51.29 32.35
N THR A 2 36.48 -50.99 32.25
CA THR A 2 35.87 -49.65 32.49
C THR A 2 36.69 -48.55 31.82
N THR A 3 36.23 -47.85 30.79
CA THR A 3 35.00 -47.04 30.73
C THR A 3 34.56 -46.74 29.30
N GLU A 4 33.36 -47.18 28.89
CA GLU A 4 32.64 -46.60 27.75
C GLU A 4 31.91 -45.35 28.25
N ASN A 5 32.46 -44.18 27.97
CA ASN A 5 31.88 -42.89 28.31
C ASN A 5 30.96 -42.46 27.17
N ASN A 6 29.77 -43.09 27.08
CA ASN A 6 28.77 -42.73 26.08
C ASN A 6 27.96 -41.54 26.61
N GLN A 7 28.52 -40.34 26.43
CA GLN A 7 27.81 -39.09 26.63
C GLN A 7 26.77 -38.95 25.52
N HIS A 8 25.56 -39.41 25.79
CA HIS A 8 24.38 -38.89 25.10
C HIS A 8 24.31 -37.39 25.44
N ALA A 9 24.81 -36.57 24.50
CA ALA A 9 24.58 -35.14 24.49
C ALA A 9 23.06 -34.92 24.50
N GLY A 10 22.53 -34.61 25.69
CA GLY A 10 21.13 -34.26 25.89
C GLY A 10 20.84 -33.00 25.09
N VAL A 11 20.27 -33.17 23.91
CA VAL A 11 19.62 -32.08 23.19
C VAL A 11 18.38 -31.73 24.02
N GLN A 12 18.55 -30.78 24.95
CA GLN A 12 17.52 -30.31 25.86
C GLN A 12 16.31 -29.85 25.04
N PRO A 13 15.18 -30.59 25.04
CA PRO A 13 14.04 -30.33 24.15
C PRO A 13 13.43 -28.95 24.42
N GLU A 14 13.51 -28.47 25.67
CA GLU A 14 13.14 -27.12 26.10
C GLU A 14 13.79 -26.03 25.23
N THR A 15 15.08 -26.20 24.91
CA THR A 15 15.85 -25.20 24.14
C THR A 15 15.45 -25.18 22.66
N THR A 16 15.08 -26.35 22.11
CA THR A 16 14.60 -26.48 20.74
C THR A 16 13.20 -25.89 20.58
N ILE A 17 12.31 -26.08 21.56
CA ILE A 17 10.94 -25.53 21.54
C ILE A 17 10.97 -24.00 21.62
N LEU A 18 11.75 -23.43 22.54
CA LEU A 18 11.91 -21.97 22.68
C LEU A 18 12.54 -21.35 21.42
N ARG A 19 13.50 -22.04 20.80
CA ARG A 19 14.10 -21.63 19.54
C ARG A 19 13.08 -21.63 18.40
N ASN A 20 12.24 -22.66 18.29
CA ASN A 20 11.20 -22.74 17.27
C ASN A 20 10.12 -21.66 17.46
N LEU A 21 9.73 -21.38 18.71
CA LEU A 21 8.79 -20.31 19.01
C LEU A 21 9.36 -18.93 18.63
N ARG A 22 10.65 -18.70 18.91
CA ARG A 22 11.35 -17.47 18.51
C ARG A 22 11.37 -17.31 16.99
N ILE A 23 11.66 -18.38 16.25
CA ILE A 23 11.65 -18.37 14.78
C ILE A 23 10.24 -18.08 14.26
N GLY A 24 9.21 -18.75 14.80
CA GLY A 24 7.81 -18.50 14.44
C GLY A 24 7.38 -17.05 14.71
N PHE A 25 7.81 -16.48 15.84
CA PHE A 25 7.54 -15.09 16.18
C PHE A 25 8.25 -14.10 15.24
N GLN A 26 9.48 -14.40 14.81
CA GLN A 26 10.19 -13.57 13.83
C GLN A 26 9.50 -13.57 12.46
N VAL A 27 9.03 -14.74 12.00
CA VAL A 27 8.24 -14.84 10.76
C VAL A 27 6.94 -14.05 10.90
N TRP A 28 6.21 -14.24 12.00
CA TRP A 28 4.97 -13.50 12.28
C TRP A 28 5.17 -11.98 12.28
N LEU A 29 6.24 -11.48 12.91
CA LEU A 29 6.59 -10.06 12.87
C LEU A 29 6.90 -9.56 11.45
N GLY A 30 7.57 -10.38 10.64
CA GLY A 30 7.82 -10.10 9.22
C GLY A 30 6.51 -9.93 8.43
N GLU A 31 5.59 -10.87 8.60
CA GLU A 31 4.27 -10.83 7.97
C GLU A 31 3.44 -9.63 8.45
N MET A 32 3.45 -9.33 9.75
CA MET A 32 2.76 -8.15 10.31
C MET A 32 3.30 -6.84 9.73
N ARG A 33 4.63 -6.74 9.54
CA ARG A 33 5.23 -5.57 8.90
C ARG A 33 4.78 -5.41 7.46
N LEU A 34 4.66 -6.51 6.70
CA LEU A 34 4.16 -6.49 5.32
C LEU A 34 2.71 -6.01 5.26
N LEU A 35 1.85 -6.50 6.17
CA LEU A 35 0.46 -6.05 6.26
C LEU A 35 0.35 -4.56 6.61
N LEU A 36 1.16 -4.07 7.55
CA LEU A 36 1.16 -2.64 7.91
C LEU A 36 1.59 -1.74 6.75
N VAL A 37 2.60 -2.15 5.98
CA VAL A 37 3.02 -1.42 4.78
C VAL A 37 1.91 -1.43 3.72
N GLY A 38 1.23 -2.56 3.53
CA GLY A 38 0.06 -2.66 2.64
C GLY A 38 -1.09 -1.76 3.07
N ALA A 39 -1.42 -1.75 4.36
CA ALA A 39 -2.47 -0.91 4.93
C ALA A 39 -2.16 0.59 4.81
N GLY A 40 -0.90 1.00 5.04
CA GLY A 40 -0.46 2.37 4.87
C GLY A 40 -0.64 2.87 3.42
N ARG A 41 -0.25 2.06 2.44
CA ARG A 41 -0.44 2.38 1.02
C ARG A 41 -1.90 2.45 0.60
N ALA A 42 -2.73 1.55 1.12
CA ALA A 42 -4.18 1.59 0.89
C ALA A 42 -4.81 2.87 1.49
N PHE A 43 -4.33 3.30 2.66
CA PHE A 43 -4.78 4.53 3.30
C PHE A 43 -4.36 5.79 2.52
N GLU A 44 -3.13 5.84 2.04
CA GLU A 44 -2.64 6.91 1.18
C GLU A 44 -3.50 7.06 -0.08
N LEU A 45 -3.81 5.95 -0.76
CA LEU A 45 -4.65 5.95 -1.95
C LEU A 45 -6.07 6.46 -1.66
N ARG A 46 -6.65 6.06 -0.52
CA ARG A 46 -7.97 6.54 -0.08
C ARG A 46 -7.95 8.05 0.21
N GLN A 47 -6.88 8.56 0.80
CA GLN A 47 -6.74 10.00 1.03
C GLN A 47 -6.65 10.78 -0.27
N LEU A 48 -5.85 10.29 -1.23
CA LEU A 48 -5.74 10.93 -2.54
C LEU A 48 -7.08 10.90 -3.29
N GLN A 49 -7.81 9.78 -3.25
CA GLN A 49 -9.15 9.69 -3.83
C GLN A 49 -10.11 10.70 -3.20
N ARG A 50 -10.11 10.83 -1.87
CA ARG A 50 -10.94 11.81 -1.18
C ARG A 50 -10.58 13.25 -1.58
N ARG A 51 -9.29 13.58 -1.69
CA ARG A 51 -8.84 14.88 -2.17
C ARG A 51 -9.25 15.14 -3.62
N LEU A 52 -9.22 14.11 -4.47
CA LEU A 52 -9.69 14.20 -5.85
C LEU A 52 -11.19 14.54 -5.89
N ASP A 53 -12.00 13.88 -5.08
CA ASP A 53 -13.44 14.16 -4.99
C ASP A 53 -13.71 15.61 -4.53
N GLU A 54 -12.93 16.08 -3.55
CA GLU A 54 -12.99 17.46 -3.05
C GLU A 54 -12.62 18.50 -4.13
N GLU A 55 -11.56 18.27 -4.90
CA GLU A 55 -11.13 19.16 -5.99
C GLU A 55 -12.09 19.12 -7.18
N CYS A 56 -12.67 17.96 -7.52
CA CYS A 56 -13.74 17.86 -8.52
C CYS A 56 -14.98 18.66 -8.10
N ALA A 57 -15.37 18.59 -6.84
CA ALA A 57 -16.47 19.38 -6.30
C ALA A 57 -16.15 20.89 -6.32
N ALA A 58 -14.92 21.29 -6.00
CA ALA A 58 -14.47 22.68 -6.09
C ALA A 58 -14.52 23.19 -7.54
N LEU A 59 -13.99 22.41 -8.49
CA LEU A 59 -14.06 22.73 -9.92
C LEU A 59 -15.50 22.89 -10.40
N GLY A 60 -16.40 22.00 -9.99
CA GLY A 60 -17.83 22.08 -10.32
C GLY A 60 -18.48 23.36 -9.77
N ARG A 61 -18.16 23.73 -8.53
CA ARG A 61 -18.65 24.99 -7.93
C ARG A 61 -18.15 26.21 -8.70
N HIS A 62 -16.84 26.29 -8.97
CA HIS A 62 -16.27 27.40 -9.73
C HIS A 62 -16.84 27.48 -11.14
N THR A 63 -17.09 26.33 -11.78
CA THR A 63 -17.71 26.29 -13.10
C THR A 63 -19.15 26.78 -13.05
N ALA A 64 -19.93 26.38 -12.05
CA ALA A 64 -21.31 26.83 -11.88
C ALA A 64 -21.41 28.34 -11.57
N GLU A 65 -20.54 28.84 -10.68
CA GLU A 65 -20.42 30.27 -10.38
C GLU A 65 -20.02 31.07 -11.62
N HIS A 66 -19.04 30.57 -12.37
CA HIS A 66 -18.59 31.19 -13.61
C HIS A 66 -19.70 31.27 -14.66
N LEU A 67 -20.44 30.17 -14.87
CA LEU A 67 -21.59 30.15 -15.79
C LEU A 67 -22.71 31.09 -15.34
N ALA A 68 -23.04 31.11 -14.04
CA ALA A 68 -24.06 31.99 -13.50
C ALA A 68 -23.71 33.47 -13.66
N ALA A 69 -22.43 33.83 -13.56
CA ALA A 69 -21.94 35.20 -13.74
C ALA A 69 -21.82 35.60 -15.22
N SER A 70 -21.56 34.65 -16.11
CA SER A 70 -21.27 34.89 -17.54
C SER A 70 -22.51 34.95 -18.44
N GLY A 71 -23.65 34.40 -18.00
CA GLY A 71 -24.84 34.28 -18.85
C GLY A 71 -24.59 33.38 -20.07
N GLU A 72 -24.97 33.83 -21.27
CA GLU A 72 -24.74 33.11 -22.55
C GLU A 72 -23.41 33.46 -23.23
N GLU A 73 -22.63 34.40 -22.69
CA GLU A 73 -21.35 34.77 -23.30
C GLU A 73 -20.25 33.78 -22.93
N ALA A 74 -19.42 33.43 -23.92
CA ALA A 74 -18.25 32.59 -23.73
C ALA A 74 -17.15 33.36 -22.99
N VAL A 75 -17.15 33.29 -21.67
CA VAL A 75 -16.12 33.90 -20.82
C VAL A 75 -14.98 32.91 -20.56
N PRO A 76 -13.71 33.32 -20.70
CA PRO A 76 -12.57 32.45 -20.45
C PRO A 76 -12.58 31.91 -19.01
N PRO A 77 -12.08 30.69 -18.78
CA PRO A 77 -12.11 30.06 -17.47
C PRO A 77 -11.33 30.89 -16.44
N SER A 78 -11.88 30.97 -15.22
CA SER A 78 -11.22 31.66 -14.13
C SER A 78 -9.91 30.99 -13.71
N PHE A 79 -9.04 31.72 -13.03
CA PHE A 79 -7.80 31.17 -12.48
C PHE A 79 -8.07 29.98 -11.56
N ASP A 80 -9.11 30.04 -10.73
CA ASP A 80 -9.47 28.98 -9.79
C ASP A 80 -9.96 27.72 -10.52
N MET A 81 -10.71 27.87 -11.63
CA MET A 81 -11.08 26.74 -12.48
C MET A 81 -9.85 26.06 -13.08
N ILE A 82 -8.91 26.83 -13.63
CA ILE A 82 -7.67 26.29 -14.21
C ILE A 82 -6.84 25.58 -13.14
N ARG A 83 -6.76 26.16 -11.95
CA ARG A 83 -6.03 25.59 -10.81
C ARG A 83 -6.63 24.26 -10.38
N SER A 84 -7.93 24.21 -10.09
CA SER A 84 -8.60 22.97 -9.68
C SER A 84 -8.56 21.92 -10.78
N ALA A 85 -8.70 22.29 -12.05
CA ALA A 85 -8.54 21.35 -13.17
C ALA A 85 -7.15 20.72 -13.22
N ARG A 86 -6.08 21.50 -13.00
CA ARG A 86 -4.71 20.96 -12.90
C ARG A 86 -4.53 20.05 -11.69
N GLN A 87 -5.09 20.40 -10.55
CA GLN A 87 -5.03 19.56 -9.35
C GLN A 87 -5.76 18.24 -9.55
N VAL A 88 -6.94 18.26 -10.17
CA VAL A 88 -7.69 17.06 -10.57
C VAL A 88 -6.84 16.17 -11.47
N GLN A 89 -6.23 16.73 -12.51
CA GLN A 89 -5.38 15.98 -13.43
C GLN A 89 -4.21 15.33 -12.70
N PHE A 90 -3.47 16.11 -11.90
CA PHE A 90 -2.35 15.60 -11.11
C PHE A 90 -2.76 14.46 -10.17
N LEU A 91 -3.89 14.61 -9.46
CA LEU A 91 -4.38 13.60 -8.53
C LEU A 91 -4.81 12.32 -9.25
N GLN A 92 -5.42 12.41 -10.43
CA GLN A 92 -5.76 11.25 -11.25
C GLN A 92 -4.51 10.48 -11.69
N ASP A 93 -3.52 11.20 -12.22
CA ASP A 93 -2.25 10.61 -12.67
C ASP A 93 -1.52 9.92 -11.50
N GLU A 94 -1.48 10.57 -10.33
CA GLU A 94 -0.82 10.02 -9.16
C GLU A 94 -1.53 8.79 -8.59
N ILE A 95 -2.87 8.81 -8.53
CA ILE A 95 -3.66 7.63 -8.12
C ILE A 95 -3.42 6.48 -9.09
N LEU A 96 -3.39 6.74 -10.39
CA LEU A 96 -3.14 5.71 -11.41
C LEU A 96 -1.74 5.11 -11.24
N ARG A 97 -0.72 5.96 -11.07
CA ARG A 97 0.67 5.54 -10.82
C ARG A 97 0.77 4.64 -9.59
N LEU A 98 0.19 5.06 -8.46
CA LEU A 98 0.22 4.29 -7.21
C LEU A 98 -0.54 2.95 -7.31
N ARG A 99 -1.66 2.90 -8.06
CA ARG A 99 -2.37 1.63 -8.32
C ARG A 99 -1.52 0.67 -9.16
N SER A 100 -0.87 1.17 -10.21
CA SER A 100 0.05 0.40 -11.03
C SER A 100 1.20 -0.19 -10.19
N GLU A 101 1.81 0.63 -9.33
CA GLU A 101 2.87 0.15 -8.43
C GLU A 101 2.41 -0.92 -7.44
N GLN A 102 1.16 -0.84 -6.96
CA GLN A 102 0.56 -1.87 -6.12
C GLN A 102 0.33 -3.17 -6.88
N GLU A 103 -0.17 -3.09 -8.10
CA GLU A 103 -0.40 -4.24 -8.97
C GLU A 103 0.92 -4.94 -9.33
N ASP A 104 1.93 -4.16 -9.71
CA ASP A 104 3.29 -4.66 -9.98
C ASP A 104 3.90 -5.34 -8.74
N ALA A 105 3.72 -4.76 -7.56
CA ALA A 105 4.18 -5.37 -6.31
C ALA A 105 3.46 -6.68 -6.02
N ALA A 106 2.16 -6.76 -6.27
CA ALA A 106 1.37 -7.98 -6.12
C ALA A 106 1.79 -9.05 -7.13
N ASN A 107 2.05 -8.68 -8.39
CA ASN A 107 2.51 -9.59 -9.44
C ASN A 107 3.89 -10.18 -9.09
N ARG A 108 4.84 -9.34 -8.66
CA ARG A 108 6.15 -9.81 -8.16
C ARG A 108 6.04 -10.75 -6.95
N ALA A 109 5.08 -10.51 -6.06
CA ALA A 109 4.85 -11.41 -4.92
C ALA A 109 4.31 -12.78 -5.37
N ARG A 110 3.41 -12.81 -6.38
CA ARG A 110 2.90 -14.05 -6.99
C ARG A 110 3.98 -14.84 -7.71
N GLU A 111 4.85 -14.18 -8.46
CA GLU A 111 5.97 -14.80 -9.18
C GLU A 111 7.03 -15.42 -8.24
N ARG A 112 7.12 -14.94 -6.99
CA ARG A 112 8.03 -15.50 -5.97
C ARG A 112 7.43 -16.70 -5.21
N ALA A 113 6.13 -16.94 -5.31
CA ALA A 113 5.44 -18.05 -4.64
C ALA A 113 5.49 -19.46 -5.30
N PRO A 114 5.99 -19.70 -6.54
CA PRO A 114 5.82 -21.00 -7.20
C PRO A 114 6.86 -22.08 -6.85
N HIS A 115 7.68 -21.95 -5.79
CA HIS A 115 8.76 -22.92 -5.51
C HIS A 115 8.78 -23.57 -4.11
N ASN A 116 7.75 -23.42 -3.29
CA ASN A 116 7.73 -24.03 -1.94
C ASN A 116 6.81 -25.25 -1.80
N ASN A 117 6.41 -25.93 -2.89
CA ASN A 117 5.44 -27.04 -2.80
C ASN A 117 5.69 -28.18 -3.80
N ARG A 118 6.96 -28.53 -4.01
CA ARG A 118 7.36 -29.82 -4.58
C ARG A 118 8.65 -30.26 -3.91
N ASP A 119 8.51 -31.06 -2.86
CA ASP A 119 9.38 -32.17 -2.50
C ASP A 119 8.62 -33.07 -1.50
#